data_AF-A0AB35YGI4-F1
#
_entry.id   AF-A0AB35YGI4-F1
#
_cell.length_a   1.000
_cell.length_b   1.000
_cell.length_c   1.000
_cell.angle_alpha   90.00
_cell.angle_beta   90.00
_cell.angle_gamma   90.00
#
_symmetry.space_group_name_H-M   'P 1'
#
loop_
_entity.id
_entity.type
_entity.pdbx_description
1 polymer ?
#
loop_
_entity_poly.entity_id
_entity_poly.type
_entity_poly.pdbx_seq_one_letter_code
_entity_poly.pdbx_strand_id
1 'polypeptide(L)'
;MRESVNHFMNDPWWLISKGMSEALNEELKKEISQQHILYGKEAIAVARREDNDDVIFWIEKMNKYAVVHLTYSIETSREYPITSLYTRSELEEYCKSVSKLY
;
A
#
# COMPACT_ATOMS: atom_id res chain seq x y z
N MET A 1 6.93 9.11 10.75
CA MET A 1 6.21 8.61 9.55
C MET A 1 5.30 7.42 9.85
N ARG A 2 5.78 6.30 10.42
CA ARG A 2 4.90 5.18 10.85
C ARG A 2 3.87 5.57 11.92
N GLU A 3 4.23 6.52 12.78
CA GLU A 3 3.33 7.02 13.82
C GLU A 3 2.11 7.79 13.28
N SER A 4 2.20 8.32 12.05
CA SER A 4 1.15 9.18 11.48
C SER A 4 -0.07 8.41 10.97
N VAL A 5 0.09 7.11 10.68
CA VAL A 5 -0.97 6.21 10.22
C VAL A 5 -1.53 5.34 11.35
N ASN A 6 -0.79 5.14 12.44
CA ASN A 6 -1.20 4.27 13.55
C ASN A 6 -2.55 4.65 14.16
N HIS A 7 -2.92 5.93 14.12
CA HIS A 7 -4.12 6.41 14.82
C HIS A 7 -5.46 5.98 14.19
N PHE A 8 -5.47 5.53 12.93
CA PHE A 8 -6.70 5.16 12.22
C PHE A 8 -6.64 3.79 11.55
N MET A 9 -5.57 3.03 11.76
CA MET A 9 -5.46 1.64 11.31
C MET A 9 -6.24 0.76 12.30
N ASN A 10 -7.52 0.57 12.01
CA ASN A 10 -8.37 -0.41 12.69
C ASN A 10 -8.49 -1.65 11.81
N ASP A 11 -8.95 -2.74 12.42
CA ASP A 11 -9.32 -3.98 11.73
C ASP A 11 -10.14 -3.69 10.45
N PRO A 12 -9.78 -4.26 9.29
CA PRO A 12 -8.79 -5.34 9.06
C PRO A 12 -7.37 -4.85 8.70
N TRP A 13 -7.01 -3.60 8.99
CA TRP A 13 -5.71 -3.03 8.67
C TRP A 13 -4.70 -3.22 9.79
N TRP A 14 -3.56 -3.83 9.46
CA TRP A 14 -2.50 -4.14 10.40
C TRP A 14 -1.21 -3.42 10.05
N LEU A 15 -0.62 -2.75 11.05
CA LEU A 15 0.71 -2.20 10.92
C LEU A 15 1.74 -3.33 10.77
N ILE A 16 2.69 -3.12 9.87
CA ILE A 16 3.71 -4.10 9.57
C ILE A 16 5.06 -3.73 10.19
N SER A 17 5.84 -4.75 10.52
CA SER A 17 7.20 -4.57 11.02
C SER A 17 8.14 -4.05 9.93
N LYS A 18 9.34 -3.59 10.32
CA LYS A 18 10.34 -3.13 9.35
C LYS A 18 10.75 -4.24 8.37
N GLY A 19 10.97 -5.46 8.84
CA GLY A 19 11.35 -6.58 7.97
C GLY A 19 10.24 -6.96 6.99
N MET A 20 8.98 -6.93 7.41
CA MET A 20 7.84 -7.16 6.52
C MET A 20 7.67 -6.03 5.49
N SER A 21 7.91 -4.79 5.92
CA SER A 21 7.92 -3.62 5.03
C SER A 21 8.96 -3.75 3.93
N GLU A 22 10.18 -4.19 4.26
CA GLU A 22 11.24 -4.47 3.29
C GLU A 22 10.86 -5.60 2.33
N ALA A 23 10.28 -6.70 2.84
CA ALA A 23 9.81 -7.80 2.00
C ALA A 23 8.72 -7.36 1.00
N LEU A 24 7.69 -6.66 1.47
CA LEU A 24 6.59 -6.18 0.61
C LEU A 24 7.06 -5.14 -0.41
N ASN A 25 8.05 -4.31 -0.06
CA ASN A 25 8.68 -3.40 -1.00
C ASN A 25 9.41 -4.15 -2.13
N GLU A 26 10.07 -5.26 -1.82
CA GLU A 26 10.71 -6.10 -2.83
C GLU A 26 9.69 -6.84 -3.68
N GLU A 27 8.60 -7.35 -3.09
CA GLU A 27 7.50 -7.94 -3.85
C GLU A 27 6.87 -6.92 -4.82
N LEU A 28 6.55 -5.71 -4.34
CA LEU A 28 6.05 -4.64 -5.20
C LEU A 28 6.98 -4.38 -6.40
N LYS A 29 8.29 -4.34 -6.19
CA LYS A 29 9.27 -4.12 -7.27
C LYS A 29 9.31 -5.27 -8.29
N LYS A 30 9.04 -6.50 -7.86
CA LYS A 30 8.98 -7.67 -8.75
C LYS A 30 7.70 -7.67 -9.59
N GLU A 31 6.59 -7.24 -8.99
CA GLU A 31 5.28 -7.25 -9.65
C GLU A 31 5.09 -6.09 -10.63
N ILE A 32 5.56 -4.88 -10.28
CA ILE A 32 5.31 -3.68 -11.09
C ILE A 32 6.10 -3.70 -12.42
N SER A 33 5.41 -3.40 -13.52
CA SER A 33 6.06 -3.18 -14.81
C SER A 33 6.73 -1.79 -14.89
N GLN A 34 7.63 -1.60 -15.85
CA GLN A 34 8.31 -0.30 -16.07
C GLN A 34 7.36 0.87 -16.36
N GLN A 35 6.14 0.56 -16.82
CA GLN A 35 5.12 1.54 -17.19
C GLN A 35 4.18 1.88 -16.02
N HIS A 36 4.34 1.21 -14.88
CA HIS A 36 3.50 1.39 -13.71
C HIS A 36 3.82 2.70 -12.98
N ILE A 37 2.81 3.33 -12.37
CA ILE A 37 2.96 4.64 -11.68
C ILE A 37 3.97 4.62 -10.53
N LEU A 38 4.14 3.47 -9.88
CA LEU A 38 5.09 3.27 -8.78
C LEU A 38 6.48 2.82 -9.24
N TYR A 39 6.69 2.60 -10.55
CA TYR A 39 7.99 2.18 -11.06
C TYR A 39 9.07 3.24 -10.77
N GLY A 40 10.16 2.81 -10.13
CA GLY A 40 11.25 3.69 -9.72
C GLY A 40 10.89 4.70 -8.62
N LYS A 41 9.72 4.57 -7.97
CA LYS A 41 9.34 5.40 -6.82
C LYS A 41 9.80 4.75 -5.52
N GLU A 42 10.23 5.58 -4.58
CA GLU A 42 10.57 5.15 -3.22
C GLU A 42 9.27 4.98 -2.43
N ALA A 43 8.69 3.78 -2.53
CA ALA A 43 7.52 3.35 -1.80
C ALA A 43 7.95 2.61 -0.52
N ILE A 44 7.29 2.89 0.61
CA ILE A 44 7.55 2.26 1.90
C ILE A 44 6.25 1.63 2.38
N ALA A 45 6.17 0.30 2.44
CA ALA A 45 5.01 -0.38 3.00
C ALA A 45 4.83 -0.01 4.49
N VAL A 46 3.64 0.45 4.87
CA VAL A 46 3.32 0.91 6.24
C VAL A 46 2.28 0.04 6.93
N ALA A 47 1.35 -0.54 6.18
CA ALA A 47 0.31 -1.40 6.69
C ALA A 47 -0.12 -2.40 5.60
N ARG A 48 -0.69 -3.52 6.03
CA ARG A 48 -1.33 -4.49 5.14
C ARG A 48 -2.73 -4.78 5.65
N ARG A 49 -3.60 -5.21 4.76
CA ARG A 49 -4.89 -5.77 5.12
C ARG A 49 -4.73 -7.25 5.46
N GLU A 50 -5.54 -7.78 6.37
CA GLU A 50 -5.48 -9.20 6.77
C GLU A 50 -6.36 -10.11 5.91
N ASP A 51 -7.53 -9.62 5.50
CA ASP A 51 -8.53 -10.38 4.73
C ASP A 51 -8.35 -10.27 3.22
N ASN A 52 -7.40 -9.45 2.75
CA ASN A 52 -7.11 -9.26 1.33
C ASN A 52 -5.63 -8.90 1.11
N ASP A 53 -5.15 -9.00 -0.13
CA ASP A 53 -3.77 -8.69 -0.52
C ASP A 53 -3.50 -7.19 -0.75
N ASP A 54 -4.26 -6.34 -0.06
CA ASP A 54 -4.10 -4.90 -0.12
C ASP A 54 -2.99 -4.43 0.83
N VAL A 55 -2.02 -3.69 0.30
CA VAL A 55 -0.90 -3.14 1.05
C VAL A 55 -0.84 -1.63 0.87
N ILE A 56 -0.67 -0.91 1.97
CA ILE A 56 -0.54 0.54 1.99
C ILE A 56 0.93 0.89 1.93
N PHE A 57 1.33 1.61 0.90
CA PHE A 57 2.65 2.17 0.70
C PHE A 57 2.65 3.68 0.89
N TRP A 58 3.67 4.20 1.54
CA TRP A 58 3.96 5.63 1.61
C TRP A 58 4.96 6.01 0.51
N ILE A 59 4.61 7.00 -0.31
CA ILE A 59 5.49 7.51 -1.37
C ILE A 59 6.02 8.88 -0.93
N GLU A 60 7.26 8.90 -0.45
CA GLU A 60 7.86 10.11 0.14
C GLU A 60 7.90 11.27 -0.86
N LYS A 61 8.33 11.01 -2.10
CA LYS A 61 8.43 12.04 -3.16
C LYS A 61 7.09 12.68 -3.54
N MET A 62 5.98 11.98 -3.33
CA MET A 62 4.64 12.48 -3.66
C MET A 62 3.89 12.96 -2.44
N ASN A 63 4.40 12.70 -1.23
CA ASN A 63 3.70 12.92 0.03
C ASN A 63 2.27 12.31 0.00
N LYS A 64 2.14 11.12 -0.59
CA LYS A 64 0.88 10.40 -0.80
C LYS A 64 1.01 8.95 -0.38
N TYR A 65 -0.14 8.35 -0.05
CA TYR A 65 -0.26 6.93 0.18
C TYR A 65 -0.75 6.23 -1.09
N ALA A 66 -0.27 5.02 -1.33
CA ALA A 66 -0.75 4.13 -2.38
C ALA A 66 -1.31 2.87 -1.73
N VAL A 67 -2.57 2.56 -1.96
CA VAL A 67 -3.12 1.24 -1.69
C VAL A 67 -2.87 0.42 -2.94
N VAL A 68 -2.10 -0.67 -2.79
CA VAL A 68 -1.74 -1.57 -3.89
C VAL A 68 -2.27 -2.95 -3.56
N HIS A 69 -3.04 -3.52 -4.48
CA HIS A 69 -3.47 -4.91 -4.41
C HIS A 69 -2.41 -5.78 -5.07
N LEU A 70 -1.58 -6.44 -4.26
CA LEU A 70 -0.50 -7.29 -4.76
C LEU A 70 -1.07 -8.56 -5.40
N THR A 71 -0.53 -8.97 -6.55
CA THR A 71 -0.97 -10.17 -7.26
C THR A 71 -0.07 -11.38 -7.02
N TYR A 72 1.09 -11.17 -6.36
CA TYR A 72 2.16 -12.16 -6.18
C TYR A 72 2.60 -12.84 -7.48
N SER A 73 2.39 -12.15 -8.59
CA SER A 73 2.68 -12.59 -9.95
C SER A 73 3.36 -11.45 -10.71
N ILE A 74 4.27 -11.79 -11.63
CA ILE A 74 4.94 -10.77 -12.44
C ILE A 74 3.94 -10.21 -13.44
N GLU A 75 3.60 -8.93 -13.29
CA GLU A 75 2.64 -8.26 -14.16
C GLU A 75 3.36 -7.53 -15.30
N THR A 76 2.78 -7.59 -16.49
CA THR A 76 3.32 -6.90 -17.69
C THR A 76 2.52 -5.65 -18.06
N SER A 77 1.33 -5.50 -17.49
CA SER A 77 0.48 -4.34 -17.71
C SER A 77 0.92 -3.15 -16.85
N ARG A 78 0.62 -1.95 -17.33
CA ARG A 78 0.74 -0.71 -16.56
C ARG A 78 -0.37 -0.53 -15.52
N GLU A 79 -1.46 -1.29 -15.66
CA GLU A 79 -2.67 -1.21 -14.81
C GLU A 79 -2.58 -2.11 -13.58
N TYR A 80 -1.65 -3.07 -13.61
CA TYR A 80 -1.42 -4.02 -12.54
C TYR A 80 -0.01 -3.85 -11.95
N PRO A 81 0.17 -4.11 -10.64
CA PRO A 81 -0.87 -4.34 -9.63
C PRO A 81 -1.80 -3.12 -9.44
N ILE A 82 -3.08 -3.37 -9.13
CA ILE A 82 -4.08 -2.29 -9.03
C ILE A 82 -3.64 -1.32 -7.94
N THR A 83 -3.44 -0.07 -8.33
CA THR A 83 -2.90 0.97 -7.46
C THR A 83 -3.84 2.17 -7.38
N SER A 84 -4.20 2.56 -6.15
CA SER A 84 -4.98 3.76 -5.87
C SER A 84 -4.20 4.71 -4.97
N LEU A 85 -4.10 5.98 -5.38
CA LEU A 85 -3.38 7.01 -4.64
C LEU A 85 -4.33 7.82 -3.76
N TYR A 86 -3.93 8.02 -2.51
CA TYR A 86 -4.70 8.74 -1.50
C TYR A 86 -3.83 9.79 -0.80
N THR A 87 -4.42 10.92 -0.47
CA THR A 87 -3.92 11.80 0.59
C THR A 87 -4.15 11.17 1.96
N ARG A 88 -3.56 11.76 3.01
CA ARG A 88 -3.76 11.28 4.39
C ARG A 88 -5.24 11.22 4.77
N SER A 89 -6.00 12.27 4.46
CA SER A 89 -7.43 12.37 4.82
C SER A 89 -8.27 11.36 4.04
N GLU A 90 -8.01 11.19 2.73
CA GLU A 90 -8.72 10.21 1.91
C GLU A 90 -8.40 8.77 2.35
N LEU A 91 -7.14 8.48 2.71
CA LEU A 91 -6.75 7.17 3.21
C LEU A 91 -7.46 6.85 4.52
N GLU A 92 -7.54 7.82 5.43
CA GLU A 92 -8.24 7.66 6.70
C GLU A 92 -9.73 7.34 6.49
N GLU A 93 -10.39 8.04 5.56
CA GLU A 93 -11.78 7.76 5.20
C GLU A 93 -11.94 6.38 4.56
N TYR A 94 -11.04 6.01 3.65
CA TYR A 94 -11.00 4.69 3.02
C TYR A 94 -10.84 3.57 4.04
N CYS A 95 -9.85 3.65 4.93
CA CYS A 95 -9.62 2.65 5.98
C CYS A 95 -10.84 2.51 6.90
N LYS A 96 -11.46 3.63 7.30
CA LYS A 96 -12.69 3.63 8.10
C LYS A 96 -13.88 3.03 7.35
N SER A 97 -13.99 3.28 6.04
CA SER A 97 -15.05 2.71 5.22
C SER A 97 -14.90 1.20 5.09
N VAL A 98 -13.68 0.70 4.88
CA VAL A 98 -13.40 -0.74 4.82
C VAL A 98 -13.69 -1.40 6.17
N SER A 99 -13.25 -0.79 7.27
CA SER A 99 -13.49 -1.30 8.64
C SER A 99 -14.98 -1.39 8.99
N LYS A 100 -15.84 -0.50 8.48
CA LYS A 100 -17.30 -0.58 8.68
C LYS A 100 -17.98 -1.71 7.93
N LEU A 101 -17.33 -2.23 6.89
CA LEU A 101 -17.84 -3.31 6.03
C LEU A 101 -17.35 -4.69 6.48
N TYR A 102 -16.48 -4.73 7.48
CA TYR A 102 -15.93 -5.91 8.13
C TYR A 102 -16.71 -6.19 9.42
#